data_AF-A0A1H6U0Q8-F1
#
_entry.id   AF-A0A1H6U0Q8-F1
#
_cell.length_a   1.000
_cell.length_b   1.000
_cell.length_c   1.000
_cell.angle_alpha   90.00
_cell.angle_beta   90.00
_cell.angle_gamma   90.00
#
_symmetry.space_group_name_H-M   'P 1'
#
loop_
_entity.id
_entity.type
_entity.pdbx_description
1 polymer ?
#
loop_
_entity_poly.entity_id
_entity_poly.type
_entity_poly.pdbx_seq_one_letter_code
_entity_poly.pdbx_strand_id
1 'polypeptide(L)'
;MLVIRKNDLPAEYKKLNEADLLVYVWDGLFKTELIREKQITFDSQFKYGHEDRVFCMQLYPHSKCVVINPKIYYQHIVYKTSTSRVFSIDRIDDTKRLLTYEQNLFDSLQLSKSYPAYWQQRVITYVILICSIMRKPEAQLSWQEVLQVLHTLRETYYLPAFVGFHKTEQSKRLKNKIYAWLFEHDYLKTLAYVLLVDQKIKYMVKLLVK
;
A
#
# COMPACT_ATOMS: atom_id res chain seq x y z
N MET A 1 -9.33 -22.19 -15.53
CA MET A 1 -8.03 -21.95 -14.88
C MET A 1 -7.27 -21.00 -15.79
N LEU A 2 -6.82 -19.86 -15.27
CA LEU A 2 -6.06 -18.88 -16.05
C LEU A 2 -4.57 -19.14 -15.82
N VAL A 3 -3.79 -19.20 -16.90
CA VAL A 3 -2.34 -19.47 -16.86
C VAL A 3 -1.63 -18.25 -17.43
N ILE A 4 -0.80 -17.61 -16.63
CA ILE A 4 -0.05 -16.40 -16.98
C ILE A 4 1.43 -16.75 -16.99
N ARG A 5 2.07 -16.69 -18.16
CA ARG A 5 3.51 -16.93 -18.25
C ARG A 5 4.27 -15.68 -17.86
N LYS A 6 5.57 -15.83 -17.54
CA LYS A 6 6.44 -14.73 -17.13
C LYS A 6 6.33 -13.48 -18.01
N ASN A 7 6.28 -13.65 -19.33
CA ASN A 7 6.24 -12.54 -20.28
C ASN A 7 4.88 -11.85 -20.34
N ASP A 8 3.80 -12.54 -19.96
CA ASP A 8 2.44 -12.02 -19.95
C ASP A 8 2.10 -11.36 -18.60
N LEU A 9 2.84 -11.71 -17.54
CA LEU A 9 2.59 -11.21 -16.19
C LEU A 9 2.55 -9.67 -16.10
N PRO A 10 3.47 -8.90 -16.71
CA PRO A 10 3.37 -7.44 -16.67
C PRO A 10 2.06 -6.88 -17.23
N ALA A 11 1.51 -7.48 -18.27
CA ALA A 11 0.28 -7.05 -18.94
C ALA A 11 -1.01 -7.46 -18.19
N GLU A 12 -0.91 -8.43 -17.28
CA GLU A 12 -2.02 -8.88 -16.43
C GLU A 12 -1.91 -8.37 -14.98
N TYR A 13 -0.73 -7.90 -14.56
CA TYR A 13 -0.41 -7.62 -13.16
C TYR A 13 -1.41 -6.66 -12.51
N LYS A 14 -1.73 -5.55 -13.19
CA LYS A 14 -2.65 -4.54 -12.63
C LYS A 14 -4.00 -5.14 -12.28
N LYS A 15 -4.60 -5.87 -13.23
CA LYS A 15 -5.90 -6.53 -13.05
C LYS A 15 -5.89 -7.54 -11.91
N LEU A 16 -4.82 -8.35 -11.82
CA LEU A 16 -4.69 -9.36 -10.78
C LEU A 16 -4.49 -8.74 -9.39
N ASN A 17 -3.67 -7.69 -9.30
CA ASN A 17 -3.43 -6.98 -8.05
C ASN A 17 -4.66 -6.19 -7.58
N GLU A 18 -5.40 -5.55 -8.49
CA GLU A 18 -6.66 -4.85 -8.16
C GLU A 18 -7.80 -5.81 -7.73
N ALA A 19 -7.69 -7.08 -8.11
CA ALA A 19 -8.59 -8.15 -7.67
C ALA A 19 -8.10 -8.87 -6.40
N ASP A 20 -7.04 -8.36 -5.75
CA ASP A 20 -6.39 -8.94 -4.56
C ASP A 20 -5.89 -10.40 -4.75
N LEU A 21 -5.69 -10.85 -6.00
CA LEU A 21 -5.29 -12.23 -6.32
C LEU A 21 -3.80 -12.52 -6.10
N LEU A 22 -3.01 -11.47 -5.83
CA LEU A 22 -1.54 -11.52 -5.71
C LEU A 22 -1.04 -11.03 -4.34
N VAL A 23 -1.91 -11.00 -3.34
CA VAL A 23 -1.66 -10.25 -2.10
C VAL A 23 -1.37 -11.18 -0.92
N TYR A 24 -2.07 -12.30 -0.83
CA TYR A 24 -2.11 -13.09 0.41
C TYR A 24 -1.44 -14.45 0.26
N VAL A 25 -0.61 -14.81 1.24
CA VAL A 25 0.09 -16.10 1.26
C VAL A 25 -0.85 -17.28 1.44
N TRP A 26 -1.98 -17.11 2.13
CA TRP A 26 -2.96 -18.18 2.35
C TRP A 26 -3.82 -18.47 1.11
N ASP A 27 -3.81 -17.60 0.10
CA ASP A 27 -4.54 -17.79 -1.16
C ASP A 27 -3.68 -18.44 -2.25
N GLY A 28 -2.43 -18.81 -1.93
CA GLY A 28 -1.45 -19.27 -2.90
C GLY A 28 -0.80 -20.62 -2.57
N LEU A 29 -0.42 -21.34 -3.62
CA LEU A 29 0.53 -22.46 -3.54
C LEU A 29 1.83 -22.04 -4.22
N PHE A 30 2.94 -22.19 -3.52
CA PHE A 30 4.25 -21.70 -3.96
C PHE A 30 5.23 -22.85 -4.14
N LYS A 31 6.09 -22.74 -5.17
CA LYS A 31 7.15 -23.73 -5.39
C LYS A 31 8.26 -23.55 -4.37
N THR A 32 8.50 -24.57 -3.55
CA THR A 32 9.55 -24.57 -2.52
C THR A 32 10.94 -24.29 -3.09
N GLU A 33 11.27 -24.84 -4.26
CA GLU A 33 12.55 -24.61 -4.94
C GLU A 33 12.76 -23.13 -5.24
N LEU A 34 11.73 -22.45 -5.76
CA LEU A 34 11.79 -21.02 -6.06
C LEU A 34 12.08 -20.19 -4.81
N ILE A 35 11.39 -20.50 -3.70
CA ILE A 35 11.57 -19.81 -2.42
C ILE A 35 13.01 -19.97 -1.92
N ARG A 36 13.55 -21.20 -1.97
CA ARG A 36 14.91 -21.50 -1.50
C ARG A 36 15.99 -20.87 -2.38
N GLU A 37 15.90 -21.04 -3.70
CA GLU A 37 16.87 -20.52 -4.67
C GLU A 37 16.94 -18.99 -4.67
N LYS A 38 15.82 -18.32 -4.41
CA LYS A 38 15.73 -16.85 -4.37
C LYS A 38 15.78 -16.27 -2.96
N GLN A 39 15.98 -17.12 -1.95
CA GLN A 39 16.08 -16.74 -0.55
C GLN A 39 14.92 -15.85 -0.09
N ILE A 40 13.71 -16.16 -0.57
CA ILE A 40 12.51 -15.38 -0.26
C ILE A 40 12.10 -15.68 1.17
N THR A 41 12.02 -14.63 1.98
CA THR A 41 11.70 -14.72 3.41
C THR A 41 10.69 -13.66 3.80
N PHE A 42 9.99 -13.88 4.90
CA PHE A 42 9.16 -12.85 5.53
C PHE A 42 10.07 -11.78 6.13
N ASP A 43 9.78 -10.51 5.82
CA ASP A 43 10.47 -9.39 6.45
C ASP A 43 9.92 -9.21 7.88
N SER A 44 10.69 -9.65 8.88
CA SER A 44 10.30 -9.62 10.29
C SER A 44 10.28 -8.22 10.90
N GLN A 45 10.66 -7.18 10.14
CA GLN A 45 10.54 -5.79 10.58
C GLN A 45 9.10 -5.28 10.54
N PHE A 46 8.21 -5.94 9.78
CA PHE A 46 6.77 -5.67 9.81
C PHE A 46 6.15 -6.20 11.10
N LYS A 47 5.52 -5.32 11.88
CA LYS A 47 4.86 -5.68 13.15
C LYS A 47 3.33 -5.65 13.07
N TYR A 48 2.77 -4.89 12.13
CA TYR A 48 1.32 -4.61 12.08
C TYR A 48 0.66 -5.02 10.76
N GLY A 49 1.18 -6.09 10.14
CA GLY A 49 0.74 -6.64 8.86
C GLY A 49 1.67 -6.29 7.70
N HIS A 50 1.26 -6.67 6.48
CA HIS A 50 1.98 -6.49 5.21
C HIS A 50 3.11 -7.49 4.93
N GLU A 51 3.52 -8.29 5.91
CA GLU A 51 4.56 -9.31 5.75
C GLU A 51 4.18 -10.37 4.71
N ASP A 52 2.91 -10.76 4.70
CA ASP A 52 2.28 -11.65 3.72
C ASP A 52 2.40 -11.10 2.30
N ARG A 53 2.02 -9.84 2.13
CA ARG A 53 2.05 -9.14 0.87
C ARG A 53 3.48 -8.97 0.36
N VAL A 54 4.40 -8.61 1.24
CA VAL A 54 5.82 -8.46 0.90
C VAL A 54 6.44 -9.81 0.51
N PHE A 55 6.07 -10.90 1.17
CA PHE A 55 6.47 -12.24 0.75
C PHE A 55 5.98 -12.55 -0.68
N CYS A 56 4.72 -12.27 -0.99
CA CYS A 56 4.15 -12.43 -2.32
C CYS A 56 4.87 -11.57 -3.37
N MET A 57 5.12 -10.28 -3.07
CA MET A 57 5.80 -9.35 -3.99
C MET A 57 7.19 -9.84 -4.41
N GLN A 58 7.94 -10.47 -3.51
CA GLN A 58 9.27 -11.02 -3.80
C GLN A 58 9.23 -12.20 -4.80
N LEU A 59 8.11 -12.93 -4.90
CA LEU A 59 7.99 -14.10 -5.77
C LEU A 59 7.79 -13.76 -7.24
N TYR A 60 7.02 -12.71 -7.53
CA TYR A 60 6.56 -12.41 -8.89
C TYR A 60 7.67 -12.13 -9.91
N PRO A 61 8.75 -11.38 -9.58
CA PRO A 61 9.86 -11.16 -10.50
C PRO A 61 10.56 -12.45 -10.95
N HIS A 62 10.49 -13.50 -10.14
CA HIS A 62 11.17 -14.77 -10.37
C HIS A 62 10.24 -15.88 -10.88
N SER A 63 8.93 -15.62 -10.90
CA SER A 63 7.92 -16.60 -11.28
C SER A 63 7.93 -16.84 -12.79
N LYS A 64 8.10 -18.12 -13.20
CA LYS A 64 8.00 -18.53 -14.61
C LYS A 64 6.55 -18.59 -15.09
N CYS A 65 5.62 -18.85 -14.17
CA CYS A 65 4.20 -19.03 -14.42
C CYS A 65 3.41 -18.73 -13.15
N VAL A 66 2.29 -18.02 -13.29
CA VAL A 66 1.28 -17.80 -12.25
C VAL A 66 -0.02 -18.42 -12.74
N VAL A 67 -0.68 -19.21 -11.90
CA VAL A 67 -1.91 -19.93 -12.26
C VAL A 67 -3.02 -19.50 -11.31
N ILE A 68 -4.12 -19.00 -11.86
CA ILE A 68 -5.32 -18.64 -11.10
C ILE A 68 -6.35 -19.76 -11.23
N ASN A 69 -6.68 -20.36 -10.09
CA ASN A 69 -7.73 -21.36 -9.97
C ASN A 69 -9.03 -20.69 -9.51
N PRO A 70 -10.12 -20.69 -10.31
CA PRO A 70 -11.36 -20.05 -9.93
C PRO A 70 -12.16 -20.83 -8.87
N LYS A 71 -11.73 -22.04 -8.51
CA LYS A 71 -12.43 -22.90 -7.55
C LYS A 71 -11.87 -22.68 -6.14
N ILE A 72 -12.77 -22.62 -5.16
CA ILE A 72 -12.45 -22.49 -3.75
C ILE A 72 -12.49 -23.88 -3.11
N TYR A 73 -11.37 -24.29 -2.51
CA TYR A 73 -11.23 -25.61 -1.88
C TYR A 73 -10.98 -25.52 -0.38
N TYR A 74 -10.76 -24.31 0.15
CA TYR A 74 -10.40 -24.07 1.53
C TYR A 74 -11.41 -23.13 2.19
N GLN A 75 -11.68 -23.36 3.47
CA GLN A 75 -12.45 -22.43 4.30
C GLN A 75 -11.46 -21.59 5.12
N HIS A 76 -11.56 -20.27 5.00
CA HIS A 76 -10.76 -19.34 5.78
C HIS A 76 -11.55 -18.84 6.99
N ILE A 77 -10.99 -19.03 8.20
CA ILE A 77 -11.60 -18.57 9.45
C ILE A 77 -11.08 -17.17 9.76
N VAL A 78 -11.95 -16.17 9.65
CA VAL A 78 -11.61 -14.77 9.96
C VAL A 78 -12.09 -14.42 11.37
N TYR A 79 -11.16 -14.16 12.28
CA TYR A 79 -11.48 -13.68 13.62
C TYR A 79 -11.94 -12.21 13.60
N LYS A 80 -12.89 -11.85 14.48
CA LYS A 80 -13.43 -10.48 14.57
C LYS A 80 -12.36 -9.42 14.87
N THR A 81 -11.30 -9.81 15.57
CA THR A 81 -10.18 -8.95 15.96
C THR A 81 -8.94 -9.37 15.17
N SER A 82 -8.49 -8.51 14.26
CA SER A 82 -7.21 -8.66 13.59
C SER A 82 -6.21 -7.70 14.22
N THR A 83 -4.97 -8.13 14.40
CA THR A 83 -3.84 -7.28 14.82
C THR A 83 -3.71 -6.04 13.93
N SER A 84 -4.02 -6.18 12.62
CA SER A 84 -4.02 -5.07 11.66
C SER A 84 -5.10 -4.00 11.89
N ARG A 85 -6.10 -4.24 12.76
CA ARG A 85 -7.16 -3.28 13.11
C ARG A 85 -6.78 -2.39 14.30
N VAL A 86 -5.76 -2.75 15.06
CA VAL A 86 -5.27 -1.94 16.18
C VAL A 86 -4.49 -0.75 15.62
N PHE A 87 -4.70 0.43 16.21
CA PHE A 87 -3.90 1.60 15.86
C PHE A 87 -2.45 1.39 16.31
N SER A 88 -1.50 1.70 15.43
CA SER A 88 -0.09 1.83 15.77
C SER A 88 0.53 2.91 14.90
N ILE A 89 1.40 3.72 15.50
CA ILE A 89 2.12 4.78 14.80
C ILE A 89 3.22 4.21 13.89
N ASP A 90 3.82 3.09 14.28
CA ASP A 90 4.85 2.35 13.52
C ASP A 90 4.34 1.94 12.13
N ARG A 91 3.01 1.88 11.95
CA ARG A 91 2.38 1.61 10.65
C ARG A 91 2.76 2.63 9.58
N ILE A 92 3.16 3.84 9.95
CA ILE A 92 3.69 4.82 8.99
C ILE A 92 4.96 4.26 8.35
N ASP A 93 5.89 3.76 9.14
CA ASP A 93 7.16 3.23 8.64
C ASP A 93 7.00 1.86 7.98
N ASP A 94 6.11 1.00 8.50
CA ASP A 94 5.71 -0.23 7.80
C ASP A 94 5.14 0.10 6.41
N THR A 95 4.30 1.15 6.29
CA THR A 95 3.74 1.54 4.98
C THR A 95 4.82 2.08 4.03
N LYS A 96 5.80 2.86 4.53
CA LYS A 96 6.95 3.30 3.71
C LYS A 96 7.81 2.13 3.25
N ARG A 97 8.05 1.16 4.12
CA ARG A 97 8.76 -0.08 3.76
C ARG A 97 8.01 -0.86 2.68
N LEU A 98 6.70 -1.01 2.82
CA LEU A 98 5.85 -1.65 1.81
C LEU A 98 5.91 -0.91 0.46
N LEU A 99 5.90 0.42 0.48
CA LEU A 99 6.10 1.26 -0.71
C LEU A 99 7.42 0.91 -1.42
N THR A 100 8.52 0.75 -0.67
CA THR A 100 9.82 0.36 -1.24
C THR A 100 9.78 -1.03 -1.88
N TYR A 101 9.15 -2.03 -1.24
CA TYR A 101 8.98 -3.35 -1.85
C TYR A 101 8.13 -3.31 -3.13
N GLU A 102 7.03 -2.55 -3.11
CA GLU A 102 6.17 -2.44 -4.29
C GLU A 102 6.89 -1.69 -5.43
N GLN A 103 7.69 -0.67 -5.13
CA GLN A 103 8.52 0.01 -6.14
C GLN A 103 9.50 -0.97 -6.80
N ASN A 104 10.24 -1.75 -6.00
CA ASN A 104 11.19 -2.74 -6.51
C ASN A 104 10.50 -3.77 -7.42
N LEU A 105 9.27 -4.18 -7.07
CA LEU A 105 8.45 -5.07 -7.89
C LEU A 105 8.04 -4.41 -9.22
N PHE A 106 7.58 -3.16 -9.17
CA PHE A 106 7.23 -2.38 -10.36
C PHE A 106 8.40 -2.26 -11.33
N ASP A 107 9.59 -1.97 -10.81
CA ASP A 107 10.81 -1.85 -11.59
C ASP A 107 11.24 -3.20 -12.17
N SER A 108 11.22 -4.26 -11.35
CA SER A 108 11.62 -5.62 -11.76
C SER A 108 10.73 -6.19 -12.86
N LEU A 109 9.43 -5.92 -12.82
CA LEU A 109 8.46 -6.33 -13.84
C LEU A 109 8.31 -5.30 -14.98
N GLN A 110 9.01 -4.16 -14.90
CA GLN A 110 8.92 -3.06 -15.86
C GLN A 110 7.47 -2.61 -16.11
N LEU A 111 6.67 -2.54 -15.04
CA LEU A 111 5.22 -2.29 -15.13
C LEU A 111 4.89 -0.92 -15.70
N SER A 112 5.79 0.05 -15.58
CA SER A 112 5.64 1.39 -16.18
C SER A 112 5.50 1.35 -17.71
N LYS A 113 6.02 0.32 -18.39
CA LYS A 113 5.84 0.12 -19.83
C LYS A 113 4.39 -0.24 -20.19
N SER A 114 3.74 -1.05 -19.34
CA SER A 114 2.36 -1.50 -19.55
C SER A 114 1.35 -0.51 -18.97
N TYR A 115 1.71 0.13 -17.86
CA TYR A 115 0.83 1.03 -17.11
C TYR A 115 1.60 2.25 -16.57
N PRO A 116 1.86 3.27 -17.41
CA PRO A 116 2.68 4.42 -17.04
C PRO A 116 2.21 5.14 -15.77
N ALA A 117 0.89 5.31 -15.60
CA ALA A 117 0.30 6.01 -14.46
C ALA A 117 0.04 5.13 -13.23
N TYR A 118 0.21 3.82 -13.33
CA TYR A 118 -0.24 2.93 -12.26
C TYR A 118 0.61 3.09 -11.00
N TRP A 119 1.93 3.27 -11.14
CA TRP A 119 2.79 3.49 -9.97
C TRP A 119 2.41 4.76 -9.21
N GLN A 120 2.19 5.90 -9.91
CA GLN A 120 1.69 7.13 -9.30
C GLN A 120 0.40 6.90 -8.51
N GLN A 121 -0.54 6.16 -9.08
CA GLN A 121 -1.81 5.82 -8.41
C GLN A 121 -1.59 5.00 -7.14
N ARG A 122 -0.68 4.01 -7.18
CA ARG A 122 -0.31 3.22 -6.00
C ARG A 122 0.30 4.10 -4.91
N VAL A 123 1.22 5.00 -5.25
CA VAL A 123 1.82 5.95 -4.30
C VAL A 123 0.75 6.79 -3.62
N ILE A 124 -0.22 7.34 -4.37
CA ILE A 124 -1.32 8.13 -3.80
C ILE A 124 -2.20 7.31 -2.87
N THR A 125 -2.46 6.03 -3.17
CA THR A 125 -3.17 5.13 -2.24
C THR A 125 -2.46 5.03 -0.89
N TYR A 126 -1.13 4.90 -0.88
CA TYR A 126 -0.36 4.84 0.36
C TYR A 126 -0.27 6.16 1.10
N VAL A 127 -0.15 7.28 0.37
CA VAL A 127 -0.23 8.62 0.96
C VAL A 127 -1.55 8.80 1.70
N ILE A 128 -2.67 8.40 1.10
CA ILE A 128 -3.99 8.44 1.74
C ILE A 128 -4.02 7.54 2.99
N LEU A 129 -3.44 6.34 2.92
CA LEU A 129 -3.36 5.43 4.06
C LEU A 129 -2.58 6.06 5.22
N ILE A 130 -1.40 6.64 4.96
CA ILE A 130 -0.56 7.30 5.96
C ILE A 130 -1.27 8.53 6.54
N CYS A 131 -1.89 9.36 5.70
CA CYS A 131 -2.75 10.46 6.16
C CYS A 131 -3.86 9.96 7.09
N SER A 132 -4.42 8.78 6.81
CA SER A 132 -5.46 8.19 7.63
C SER A 132 -4.99 7.74 9.03
N ILE A 133 -3.71 7.41 9.16
CA ILE A 133 -3.01 7.09 10.41
C ILE A 133 -2.71 8.39 11.16
N MET A 134 -2.07 9.37 10.50
CA MET A 134 -1.65 10.64 11.13
C MET A 134 -2.81 11.43 11.75
N ARG A 135 -4.01 11.36 11.15
CA ARG A 135 -5.21 12.06 11.66
C ARG A 135 -5.88 11.39 12.86
N LYS A 136 -5.36 10.27 13.37
CA LYS A 136 -5.93 9.57 14.53
C LYS A 136 -5.49 10.28 15.81
N PRO A 137 -6.39 10.50 16.80
CA PRO A 137 -6.02 11.13 18.06
C PRO A 137 -4.80 10.50 18.72
N GLU A 138 -4.70 9.17 18.65
CA GLU A 138 -3.64 8.35 19.20
C GLU A 138 -2.26 8.59 18.56
N ALA A 139 -2.19 9.19 17.37
CA ALA A 139 -0.92 9.43 16.67
C ALA A 139 -0.05 10.49 17.34
N GLN A 140 -0.67 11.48 17.99
CA GLN A 140 -0.02 12.57 18.74
C GLN A 140 1.16 13.28 18.02
N LEU A 141 1.19 13.25 16.69
CA LEU A 141 2.25 13.88 15.90
C LEU A 141 2.17 15.41 15.98
N SER A 142 3.33 16.04 16.05
CA SER A 142 3.53 17.47 15.90
C SER A 142 3.43 17.90 14.42
N TRP A 143 3.28 19.21 14.22
CA TRP A 143 3.33 19.83 12.90
C TRP A 143 4.58 19.47 12.09
N GLN A 144 5.75 19.49 12.74
CA GLN A 144 7.02 19.20 12.09
C GLN A 144 7.11 17.73 11.67
N GLU A 145 6.64 16.80 12.50
CA GLU A 145 6.64 15.37 12.17
C GLU A 145 5.70 15.05 11.01
N VAL A 146 4.49 15.62 11.01
CA VAL A 146 3.54 15.43 9.89
C VAL A 146 4.13 15.97 8.59
N LEU A 147 4.71 17.19 8.62
CA LEU A 147 5.37 17.75 7.44
C LEU A 147 6.53 16.89 6.97
N GLN A 148 7.38 16.40 7.88
CA GLN A 148 8.51 15.55 7.54
C GLN A 148 8.04 14.28 6.83
N VAL A 149 6.99 13.62 7.34
CA VAL A 149 6.42 12.43 6.71
C VAL A 149 5.90 12.75 5.30
N LEU A 150 5.16 13.86 5.13
CA LEU A 150 4.63 14.26 3.83
C LEU A 150 5.74 14.61 2.83
N HIS A 151 6.78 15.33 3.27
CA HIS A 151 7.95 15.64 2.44
C HIS A 151 8.68 14.37 2.01
N THR A 152 8.97 13.45 2.93
CA THR A 152 9.59 12.17 2.59
C THR A 152 8.76 11.39 1.58
N LEU A 153 7.43 11.32 1.75
CA LEU A 153 6.57 10.64 0.79
C LEU A 153 6.62 11.28 -0.60
N ARG A 154 6.67 12.62 -0.64
CA ARG A 154 6.69 13.38 -1.88
C ARG A 154 8.00 13.18 -2.63
N GLU A 155 9.11 13.48 -1.97
CA GLU A 155 10.45 13.46 -2.57
C GLU A 155 10.89 12.04 -2.94
N THR A 156 10.66 11.06 -2.07
CA THR A 156 11.17 9.70 -2.26
C THR A 156 10.32 8.88 -3.22
N TYR A 157 8.99 9.04 -3.20
CA TYR A 157 8.09 8.13 -3.94
C TYR A 157 7.23 8.84 -4.99
N TYR A 158 6.66 10.01 -4.68
CA TYR A 158 5.70 10.64 -5.59
C TYR A 158 6.34 11.35 -6.77
N LEU A 159 7.36 12.20 -6.54
CA LEU A 159 8.04 12.91 -7.63
C LEU A 159 8.66 11.94 -8.65
N PRO A 160 9.35 10.85 -8.25
CA PRO A 160 9.82 9.84 -9.20
C PRO A 160 8.70 9.10 -9.94
N ALA A 161 7.52 8.98 -9.34
CA ALA A 161 6.37 8.32 -9.94
C ALA A 161 5.53 9.25 -10.84
N PHE A 162 5.78 10.56 -10.83
CA PHE A 162 4.90 11.53 -11.45
C PHE A 162 4.97 11.46 -12.98
N VAL A 163 3.82 11.17 -13.61
CA VAL A 163 3.65 11.11 -15.06
C VAL A 163 2.58 12.07 -15.57
N GLY A 164 2.00 12.88 -14.68
CA GLY A 164 1.00 13.90 -14.99
C GLY A 164 -0.22 13.81 -14.09
N PHE A 165 -1.12 14.80 -14.22
CA PHE A 165 -2.39 14.78 -13.51
C PHE A 165 -3.39 13.90 -14.26
N HIS A 166 -3.86 12.85 -13.59
CA HIS A 166 -4.83 11.92 -14.14
C HIS A 166 -6.07 11.87 -13.24
N LYS A 167 -7.24 11.57 -13.81
CA LYS A 167 -8.44 11.34 -12.99
C LYS A 167 -8.19 10.13 -12.10
N THR A 168 -8.02 10.36 -10.81
CA THR A 168 -7.90 9.30 -9.80
C THR A 168 -9.28 8.71 -9.53
N GLU A 169 -9.54 7.52 -10.07
CA GLU A 169 -10.78 6.76 -9.79
C GLU A 169 -10.80 6.14 -8.38
N GLN A 170 -9.69 6.19 -7.65
CA GLN A 170 -9.43 5.23 -6.58
C GLN A 170 -10.14 5.50 -5.25
N SER A 171 -10.60 6.72 -4.96
CA SER A 171 -11.25 6.99 -3.67
C SER A 171 -12.71 7.37 -3.78
N LYS A 172 -13.59 6.54 -3.22
CA LYS A 172 -15.02 6.86 -3.01
C LYS A 172 -15.24 7.99 -1.99
N ARG A 173 -14.31 8.17 -1.03
CA ARG A 173 -14.46 9.16 0.06
C ARG A 173 -13.94 10.53 -0.38
N LEU A 174 -14.78 11.56 -0.26
CA LEU A 174 -14.44 12.95 -0.59
C LEU A 174 -13.16 13.43 0.14
N LYS A 175 -13.03 13.11 1.42
CA LYS A 175 -11.88 13.53 2.24
C LYS A 175 -10.54 13.01 1.71
N ASN A 176 -10.51 11.75 1.30
CA ASN A 176 -9.33 11.13 0.70
C ASN A 176 -8.99 11.77 -0.65
N LYS A 177 -10.00 12.21 -1.43
CA LYS A 177 -9.77 12.99 -2.66
C LYS A 177 -9.12 14.34 -2.35
N ILE A 178 -9.56 15.02 -1.29
CA ILE A 178 -8.95 16.28 -0.83
C ILE A 178 -7.49 16.06 -0.42
N TYR A 179 -7.20 14.99 0.34
CA TYR A 179 -5.83 14.67 0.75
C TYR A 179 -4.92 14.40 -0.44
N ALA A 180 -5.37 13.57 -1.38
CA ALA A 180 -4.65 13.31 -2.62
C ALA A 180 -4.40 14.60 -3.40
N TRP A 181 -5.46 15.40 -3.63
CA TRP A 181 -5.34 16.63 -4.40
C TRP A 181 -4.34 17.62 -3.77
N LEU A 182 -4.43 17.87 -2.47
CA LEU A 182 -3.50 18.75 -1.75
C LEU A 182 -2.06 18.22 -1.84
N PHE A 183 -1.87 16.92 -1.73
CA PHE A 183 -0.55 16.29 -1.82
C PHE A 183 0.03 16.37 -3.24
N GLU A 184 -0.76 16.04 -4.26
CA GLU A 184 -0.33 16.06 -5.66
C GLU A 184 0.11 17.47 -6.10
N HIS A 185 -0.61 18.50 -5.65
CA HIS A 185 -0.36 19.92 -5.98
C HIS A 185 0.62 20.63 -5.03
N ASP A 186 1.37 19.89 -4.20
CA ASP A 186 2.39 20.44 -3.30
C ASP A 186 1.89 21.36 -2.18
N TYR A 187 0.61 21.26 -1.81
CA TYR A 187 0.04 22.01 -0.69
C TYR A 187 0.30 21.29 0.64
N LEU A 188 1.54 20.87 0.90
CA LEU A 188 1.89 20.01 2.04
C LEU A 188 1.63 20.68 3.40
N LYS A 189 1.87 21.99 3.52
CA LYS A 189 1.53 22.76 4.73
C LYS A 189 0.02 22.77 4.98
N THR A 190 -0.77 23.02 3.95
CA THR A 190 -2.24 22.99 4.05
C THR A 190 -2.73 21.59 4.42
N LEU A 191 -2.16 20.55 3.82
CA LEU A 191 -2.49 19.16 4.16
C LEU A 191 -2.16 18.84 5.62
N ALA A 192 -0.97 19.20 6.11
CA ALA A 192 -0.57 19.02 7.51
C ALA A 192 -1.55 19.72 8.47
N TYR A 193 -1.96 20.95 8.15
CA TYR A 193 -2.96 21.69 8.93
C TYR A 193 -4.29 20.94 8.99
N VAL A 194 -4.82 20.51 7.84
CA VAL A 194 -6.09 19.78 7.77
C VAL A 194 -6.04 18.49 8.59
N LEU A 195 -4.92 17.76 8.55
CA LEU A 195 -4.76 16.51 9.30
C LEU A 195 -4.76 16.73 10.82
N LEU A 196 -4.05 17.76 11.29
CA LEU A 196 -3.96 18.08 12.72
C LEU A 196 -5.26 18.66 13.28
N VAL A 197 -5.97 19.47 12.49
CA VAL A 197 -7.31 19.94 12.86
C VAL A 197 -8.28 18.76 12.96
N ASP A 198 -8.27 17.84 12.00
CA ASP A 198 -9.10 16.63 12.06
C ASP A 198 -8.77 15.76 13.28
N GLN A 199 -7.49 15.65 13.64
CA GLN A 199 -7.04 14.94 14.83
C GLN A 199 -7.59 15.59 16.11
N LYS A 200 -7.47 16.92 16.24
CA LYS A 200 -7.99 17.67 17.39
C LYS A 200 -9.50 17.54 17.53
N ILE A 201 -10.25 17.69 16.43
CA ILE A 201 -11.71 17.55 16.44
C ILE A 201 -12.11 16.16 16.95
N LYS A 202 -11.47 15.09 16.45
CA LYS A 202 -11.76 13.73 16.93
C LYS A 202 -11.37 13.50 18.38
N TYR A 203 -10.26 14.10 18.81
CA TYR A 203 -9.85 14.02 20.21
C TYR A 203 -10.91 14.66 21.12
N MET A 204 -11.40 15.85 20.77
CA MET A 204 -12.50 16.53 21.49
C MET A 204 -13.79 15.70 21.50
N VAL A 205 -14.19 15.13 20.36
CA VAL A 205 -15.37 14.24 20.29
C VAL A 205 -15.18 13.00 21.17
N LYS A 206 -13.99 12.41 21.21
CA LYS A 206 -13.68 11.24 22.06
C LYS A 206 -13.76 11.57 23.55
N LEU A 207 -13.44 12.81 23.94
CA LEU A 207 -13.60 13.29 25.32
C LEU A 207 -15.08 13.52 25.69
N LEU A 208 -15.92 13.94 24.74
CA LEU A 208 -17.34 14.21 24.96
C LEU A 208 -18.23 12.95 25.03
N VAL A 209 -17.74 11.82 24.50
CA VAL A 209 -18.47 10.54 24.46
C VAL A 209 -18.00 9.59 25.59
N LYS A 210 -17.07 10.04 26.44
CA LYS A 210 -16.68 9.38 27.70
C LYS A 210 -17.43 10.00 28.87
#